data_AF-A0AA39WDR0-F1
#
_entry.id   AF-A0AA39WDR0-F1
#
_cell.length_a   1.000
_cell.length_b   1.000
_cell.length_c   1.000
_cell.angle_alpha   90.00
_cell.angle_beta   90.00
_cell.angle_gamma   90.00
#
_symmetry.space_group_name_H-M   'P 1'
#
loop_
_entity.id
_entity.type
_entity.pdbx_description
1 polymer ?
#
loop_
_entity_poly.entity_id
_entity_poly.type
_entity_poly.pdbx_seq_one_letter_code
_entity_poly.pdbx_strand_id
1 'polypeptide(L)'
;MVGVPLYLRPSRRQPNLPGHLHGINGRKFFRAAAKNFLLLQLLFLALFSYIFGALYQQGGEIHNMTISFVDYDGGAIGAAIREAYGSLQSPGFPTLIENPQTSYPTPSDLESAVCRTDFWAALYVLPNASSQLHSALLSQNPFFNRSNLIAFIWNEARYSTIVDQAIATPLSQLSNAARITYTSSNGTDTGTIPSLLTASAASLLADPWDFVSINIQPTSQGSRAIYNTVAIILIMMQEFFYLGVVNGLHQSFQVYTKLRPTRIILYRNLNSLAYCFIGSLSVAGAIWAFRAGWDVTGSQFVLTWMALWLFAHINFQALDVFSVWLPPQYVPMSLVTWVILNVTSGILPFELSPRWYRVGYALPAHETYQVLIDIWSRGCNQSLRYALPVLFVWEIVTSALAMMGVYRRSHLAALAETAARKQFEERLDAAMEFQRKREREIHHQHQEHSGAQEKDEGEETANSSNVNGDERTAVDGDVEKLGDDICTEECRDENRVRREPSFGPSFTLPFGQGGEDLHG
;
A
#
# COMPACT_ATOMS: atom_id res chain seq x y z
N MET A 1 -10.59 54.92 -51.09
CA MET A 1 -10.83 53.45 -51.15
C MET A 1 -10.29 52.83 -49.87
N VAL A 2 -10.97 51.81 -49.35
CA VAL A 2 -10.57 50.74 -48.42
C VAL A 2 -9.19 50.88 -47.73
N GLY A 3 -9.03 50.83 -46.40
CA GLY A 3 -9.99 50.52 -45.34
C GLY A 3 -9.36 49.63 -44.27
N VAL A 4 -8.79 50.23 -43.21
CA VAL A 4 -8.33 49.53 -41.99
C VAL A 4 -8.57 50.42 -40.78
N PRO A 5 -9.41 49.98 -39.83
CA PRO A 5 -9.12 50.22 -38.42
C PRO A 5 -9.33 48.95 -37.60
N LEU A 6 -8.34 48.56 -36.79
CA LEU A 6 -8.56 47.55 -35.76
C LEU A 6 -7.92 47.99 -34.44
N TYR A 7 -8.81 48.24 -33.48
CA TYR A 7 -8.54 48.66 -32.11
C TYR A 7 -7.62 47.67 -31.38
N LEU A 8 -6.74 48.20 -30.53
CA LEU A 8 -6.32 47.53 -29.30
C LEU A 8 -5.95 48.58 -28.23
N ARG A 9 -6.95 48.95 -27.42
CA ARG A 9 -6.75 49.76 -26.20
C ARG A 9 -7.33 48.96 -25.03
N PRO A 10 -6.50 48.33 -24.16
CA PRO A 10 -7.02 47.55 -23.05
C PRO A 10 -7.53 48.49 -21.96
N SER A 11 -8.81 48.84 -22.02
CA SER A 11 -9.54 49.50 -20.94
C SER A 11 -10.78 48.69 -20.58
N ARG A 12 -10.56 47.51 -20.02
CA ARG A 12 -11.49 46.95 -19.04
C ARG A 12 -10.91 47.21 -17.67
N ARG A 13 -11.45 48.23 -17.00
CA ARG A 13 -11.41 48.27 -15.53
C ARG A 13 -11.90 46.91 -15.04
N GLN A 14 -11.13 46.24 -14.20
CA GLN A 14 -11.72 45.18 -13.38
C GLN A 14 -12.90 45.82 -12.62
N PRO A 15 -14.08 45.18 -12.57
CA PRO A 15 -15.10 45.64 -11.63
C PRO A 15 -14.46 45.61 -10.24
N ASN A 16 -14.52 46.73 -9.52
CA ASN A 16 -13.97 46.80 -8.18
C ASN A 16 -14.60 45.69 -7.35
N LEU A 17 -13.80 44.72 -6.88
CA LEU A 17 -14.28 43.75 -5.89
C LEU A 17 -14.80 44.56 -4.69
N PRO A 18 -16.02 44.27 -4.18
CA PRO A 18 -16.53 44.96 -3.01
C PRO A 18 -15.56 44.80 -1.84
N GLY A 19 -15.29 45.92 -1.17
CA GLY A 19 -14.19 46.06 -0.23
C GLY A 19 -14.44 45.41 1.12
N HIS A 20 -14.52 44.08 1.19
CA HIS A 20 -14.37 43.36 2.45
C HIS A 20 -13.65 42.02 2.29
N LEU A 21 -12.41 42.05 1.78
CA LEU A 21 -11.47 40.97 2.07
C LEU A 21 -11.22 40.95 3.59
N HIS A 22 -11.97 40.10 4.30
CA HIS A 22 -11.63 39.69 5.64
C HIS A 22 -10.22 39.11 5.59
N GLY A 23 -9.24 39.88 6.07
CA GLY A 23 -7.84 39.56 5.89
C GLY A 23 -7.54 38.20 6.49
N ILE A 24 -7.29 37.18 5.63
CA ILE A 24 -6.89 35.84 6.05
C ILE A 24 -5.75 36.04 7.04
N ASN A 25 -5.98 35.64 8.28
CA ASN A 25 -5.12 36.02 9.39
C ASN A 25 -3.78 35.28 9.20
N GLY A 26 -2.83 35.92 8.50
CA GLY A 26 -1.68 35.25 7.90
C GLY A 26 -0.81 34.53 8.92
N ARG A 27 -0.82 35.00 10.17
CA ARG A 27 -0.18 34.33 11.32
C ARG A 27 -0.83 32.98 11.65
N LYS A 28 -2.17 32.87 11.59
CA LYS A 28 -2.88 31.59 11.77
C LYS A 28 -2.60 30.64 10.60
N PHE A 29 -2.70 31.12 9.36
CA PHE A 29 -2.40 30.33 8.16
C PHE A 29 -0.95 29.82 8.16
N PHE A 30 0.03 30.71 8.36
CA PHE A 30 1.45 30.33 8.41
C PHE A 30 1.74 29.36 9.56
N ARG A 31 1.11 29.51 10.73
CA ARG A 31 1.24 28.55 11.84
C ARG A 31 0.64 27.18 11.52
N ALA A 32 -0.47 27.12 10.79
CA ALA A 32 -1.06 25.86 10.34
C ALA A 32 -0.21 25.19 9.23
N ALA A 33 0.27 25.97 8.26
CA ALA A 33 1.18 25.51 7.21
C ALA A 33 2.50 24.97 7.81
N ALA A 34 3.14 25.72 8.71
CA ALA A 34 4.37 25.29 9.38
C ALA A 34 4.19 24.02 10.22
N LYS A 35 3.05 23.86 10.91
CA LYS A 35 2.71 22.62 11.63
C LYS A 35 2.61 21.42 10.67
N ASN A 36 1.87 21.55 9.58
CA ASN A 36 1.72 20.48 8.60
C ASN A 36 3.02 20.17 7.86
N PHE A 37 3.84 21.18 7.56
CA PHE A 37 5.17 21.03 6.99
C PHE A 37 6.09 20.21 7.91
N LEU A 38 6.20 20.58 9.19
CA LEU A 38 7.00 19.85 10.17
C LEU A 38 6.48 18.42 10.37
N LEU A 39 5.16 18.23 10.45
CA LEU A 39 4.55 16.90 10.58
C LEU A 39 4.89 16.00 9.39
N LEU A 40 4.76 16.52 8.17
CA LEU A 40 5.06 15.78 6.95
C LEU A 40 6.55 15.46 6.83
N GLN A 41 7.43 16.42 7.17
CA GLN A 41 8.88 16.21 7.14
C GLN A 41 9.33 15.14 8.16
N LEU A 42 8.79 15.18 9.39
CA LEU A 42 9.04 14.16 10.41
C LEU A 42 8.48 12.80 10.01
N LEU A 43 7.31 12.76 9.37
CA LEU A 43 6.74 11.52 8.83
C LEU A 43 7.64 10.88 7.78
N PHE A 44 8.06 11.63 6.75
CA PHE A 44 8.96 11.09 5.73
C PHE A 44 10.31 10.69 6.31
N LEU A 45 10.87 11.45 7.25
CA LEU A 45 12.08 11.06 7.97
C LEU A 45 11.91 9.72 8.70
N ALA A 46 10.79 9.52 9.39
CA ALA A 46 10.48 8.26 10.07
C ALA A 46 10.29 7.10 9.09
N LEU A 47 9.62 7.33 7.96
CA LEU A 47 9.40 6.31 6.92
C LEU A 47 10.70 5.92 6.18
N PHE A 48 11.57 6.88 5.86
CA PHE A 48 12.90 6.58 5.33
C PHE A 48 13.75 5.83 6.36
N SER A 49 13.71 6.25 7.64
CA SER A 49 14.41 5.54 8.72
C SER A 49 13.88 4.11 8.92
N TYR A 50 12.58 3.90 8.71
CA TYR A 50 11.97 2.57 8.76
C TYR A 50 12.47 1.67 7.62
N ILE A 51 12.44 2.15 6.36
CA ILE A 51 12.94 1.38 5.21
C ILE A 51 14.44 1.10 5.36
N PHE A 52 15.25 2.14 5.54
CA PHE A 52 16.71 1.95 5.61
C PHE A 52 17.15 1.16 6.84
N GLY A 53 16.42 1.26 7.95
CA GLY A 53 16.65 0.42 9.13
C GLY A 53 16.26 -1.05 8.93
N ALA A 54 15.22 -1.34 8.14
CA ALA A 54 14.84 -2.70 7.79
C ALA A 54 15.86 -3.38 6.86
N LEU A 55 16.53 -2.59 6.01
CA LEU A 55 17.61 -3.01 5.11
C LEU A 55 19.01 -2.91 5.77
N TYR A 56 19.10 -2.39 7.00
CA TYR A 56 20.37 -2.11 7.64
C TYR A 56 21.12 -3.39 8.00
N GLN A 57 22.41 -3.44 7.69
CA GLN A 57 23.29 -4.58 7.97
C GLN A 57 22.81 -5.93 7.40
N GLN A 58 22.02 -5.94 6.31
CA GLN A 58 21.63 -7.17 5.59
C GLN A 58 22.81 -8.16 5.39
N GLY A 59 23.98 -7.63 5.01
CA GLY A 59 25.20 -8.41 4.79
C GLY A 59 25.86 -8.98 6.07
N GLY A 60 25.48 -8.51 7.26
CA GLY A 60 25.91 -9.08 8.54
C GLY A 60 24.98 -10.18 9.07
N GLU A 61 23.73 -10.22 8.58
CA GLU A 61 22.70 -11.18 8.99
C GLU A 61 22.58 -12.39 8.04
N ILE A 62 23.43 -12.50 7.01
CA ILE A 62 23.44 -13.62 6.05
C ILE A 62 23.66 -14.96 6.78
N HIS A 63 24.42 -14.97 7.87
CA HIS A 63 24.58 -16.14 8.73
C HIS A 63 23.26 -16.74 9.25
N ASN A 64 22.15 -15.98 9.34
CA ASN A 64 20.83 -16.52 9.69
C ASN A 64 20.23 -17.41 8.59
N MET A 65 20.74 -17.34 7.35
CA MET A 65 20.33 -18.24 6.27
C MET A 65 21.02 -19.60 6.45
N THR A 66 20.23 -20.61 6.76
CA THR A 66 20.70 -21.99 6.99
C THR A 66 20.76 -22.79 5.69
N ILE A 67 21.85 -23.53 5.51
CA ILE A 67 22.06 -24.48 4.41
C ILE A 67 22.34 -25.85 5.02
N SER A 68 21.58 -26.86 4.63
CA SER A 68 21.85 -28.25 5.06
C SER A 68 23.03 -28.82 4.27
N PHE A 69 24.02 -29.40 4.94
CA PHE A 69 25.09 -30.16 4.32
C PHE A 69 24.96 -31.65 4.65
N VAL A 70 24.97 -32.51 3.63
CA VAL A 70 25.00 -33.97 3.80
C VAL A 70 26.08 -34.58 2.94
N ASP A 71 27.07 -35.18 3.59
CA ASP A 71 28.16 -35.92 2.97
C ASP A 71 27.76 -37.40 2.88
N TYR A 72 27.33 -37.87 1.70
CA TYR A 72 27.00 -39.30 1.48
C TYR A 72 28.25 -40.17 1.23
N ASP A 73 29.43 -39.56 1.12
CA ASP A 73 30.69 -40.22 0.76
C ASP A 73 31.58 -40.45 1.99
N GLY A 74 31.61 -39.49 2.93
CA GLY A 74 32.50 -39.50 4.09
C GLY A 74 33.97 -39.33 3.72
N GLY A 75 34.26 -38.92 2.49
CA GLY A 75 35.59 -38.93 1.88
C GLY A 75 36.30 -37.58 1.83
N ALA A 76 37.40 -37.54 1.08
CA ALA A 76 38.27 -36.37 0.92
C ALA A 76 37.54 -35.13 0.37
N ILE A 77 36.52 -35.31 -0.49
CA ILE A 77 35.70 -34.21 -1.00
C ILE A 77 34.88 -33.55 0.13
N GLY A 78 34.24 -34.34 0.99
CA GLY A 78 33.49 -33.82 2.15
C GLY A 78 34.41 -33.16 3.18
N ALA A 79 35.60 -33.71 3.41
CA ALA A 79 36.63 -33.09 4.25
C ALA A 79 37.06 -31.71 3.72
N ALA A 80 37.33 -31.60 2.41
CA ALA A 80 37.69 -30.34 1.77
C ALA A 80 36.58 -29.28 1.85
N ILE A 81 35.30 -29.68 1.79
CA ILE A 81 34.16 -28.75 2.02
C ILE A 81 34.14 -28.23 3.46
N ARG A 82 34.34 -29.09 4.47
CA ARG A 82 34.35 -28.66 5.89
C ARG A 82 35.48 -27.67 6.17
N GLU A 83 36.68 -27.96 5.67
CA GLU A 83 37.84 -27.08 5.84
C GLU A 83 37.67 -25.75 5.09
N ALA A 84 37.20 -25.80 3.82
CA ALA A 84 36.87 -24.59 3.07
C ALA A 84 35.79 -23.75 3.75
N TYR A 85 34.74 -24.36 4.29
CA TYR A 85 33.72 -23.67 5.08
C TYR A 85 34.32 -23.01 6.32
N GLY A 86 35.19 -23.71 7.06
CA GLY A 86 35.89 -23.15 8.23
C GLY A 86 36.72 -21.90 7.91
N SER A 87 37.25 -21.77 6.68
CA SER A 87 37.95 -20.56 6.21
C SER A 87 37.03 -19.43 5.74
N LEU A 88 35.81 -19.74 5.29
CA LEU A 88 34.83 -18.78 4.76
C LEU A 88 33.81 -18.33 5.80
N GLN A 89 33.74 -19.03 6.95
CA GLN A 89 32.77 -18.78 8.01
C GLN A 89 32.89 -17.33 8.53
N SER A 90 31.86 -16.54 8.24
CA SER A 90 31.78 -15.13 8.61
C SER A 90 30.31 -14.69 8.69
N PRO A 91 29.99 -13.55 9.33
CA PRO A 91 28.60 -13.06 9.40
C PRO A 91 27.93 -12.85 8.02
N GLY A 92 28.75 -12.63 6.98
CA GLY A 92 28.32 -12.46 5.59
C GLY A 92 28.26 -13.75 4.76
N PHE A 93 28.45 -14.92 5.38
CA PHE A 93 28.35 -16.22 4.73
C PHE A 93 27.22 -17.04 5.39
N PRO A 94 26.37 -17.76 4.63
CA PRO A 94 25.27 -18.54 5.21
C PRO A 94 25.75 -19.66 6.14
N THR A 95 24.97 -19.99 7.18
CA THR A 95 25.36 -21.05 8.13
C THR A 95 25.17 -22.43 7.50
N LEU A 96 26.27 -23.17 7.37
CA LEU A 96 26.27 -24.55 6.88
C LEU A 96 26.07 -25.49 8.07
N ILE A 97 24.94 -26.22 8.06
CA ILE A 97 24.56 -27.17 9.11
C ILE A 97 24.79 -28.58 8.58
N GLU A 98 25.80 -29.27 9.11
CA GLU A 98 26.05 -30.67 8.78
C GLU A 98 24.99 -31.58 9.43
N ASN A 99 24.25 -32.29 8.58
CA ASN A 99 23.21 -33.24 8.99
C ASN A 99 23.66 -34.67 8.66
N PRO A 100 23.39 -35.66 9.54
CA PRO A 100 23.77 -37.04 9.29
C PRO A 100 22.92 -37.65 8.17
N GLN A 101 23.52 -38.54 7.38
CA GLN A 101 22.84 -39.30 6.31
C GLN A 101 21.58 -40.03 6.79
N THR A 102 21.50 -40.39 8.07
CA THR A 102 20.31 -41.04 8.66
C THR A 102 19.08 -40.15 8.70
N SER A 103 19.25 -38.82 8.73
CA SER A 103 18.15 -37.86 8.73
C SER A 103 17.65 -37.54 7.32
N TYR A 104 18.52 -37.67 6.32
CA TYR A 104 18.22 -37.49 4.90
C TYR A 104 18.88 -38.62 4.10
N PRO A 105 18.25 -39.80 4.00
CA PRO A 105 18.86 -40.95 3.32
C PRO A 105 18.97 -40.79 1.80
N THR A 106 18.13 -39.94 1.19
CA THR A 106 18.14 -39.69 -0.26
C THR A 106 18.21 -38.18 -0.59
N PRO A 107 18.77 -37.80 -1.76
CA PRO A 107 18.71 -36.43 -2.24
C PRO A 107 17.28 -35.86 -2.39
N SER A 108 16.27 -36.72 -2.58
CA SER A 108 14.86 -36.28 -2.67
C SER A 108 14.29 -35.86 -1.30
N ASP A 109 14.83 -36.41 -0.20
CA ASP A 109 14.48 -35.94 1.15
C ASP A 109 15.05 -34.54 1.42
N LEU A 110 16.24 -34.23 0.87
CA LEU A 110 16.84 -32.89 0.89
C LEU A 110 16.06 -31.90 0.03
N GLU A 111 15.65 -32.31 -1.17
CA GLU A 111 14.78 -31.52 -2.04
C GLU A 111 13.47 -31.17 -1.31
N SER A 112 12.85 -32.17 -0.68
CA SER A 112 11.64 -32.00 0.13
C SER A 112 11.85 -31.06 1.34
N ALA A 113 13.02 -31.10 2.00
CA ALA A 113 13.34 -30.21 3.11
C ALA A 113 13.53 -28.74 2.68
N VAL A 114 14.24 -28.51 1.57
CA VAL A 114 14.34 -27.17 0.95
C VAL A 114 12.94 -26.69 0.51
N CYS A 115 12.11 -27.61 -0.01
CA CYS A 115 10.77 -27.31 -0.48
C CYS A 115 9.78 -26.94 0.63
N ARG A 116 9.90 -27.56 1.81
CA ARG A 116 9.16 -27.16 3.03
C ARG A 116 9.67 -25.88 3.69
N THR A 117 10.69 -25.24 3.12
CA THR A 117 11.42 -24.07 3.65
C THR A 117 12.16 -24.30 4.98
N ASP A 118 12.45 -25.57 5.32
CA ASP A 118 13.27 -25.95 6.49
C ASP A 118 14.71 -25.39 6.38
N PHE A 119 15.23 -25.29 5.15
CA PHE A 119 16.52 -24.69 4.81
C PHE A 119 16.40 -23.81 3.56
N TRP A 120 17.35 -22.88 3.38
CA TRP A 120 17.43 -22.04 2.17
C TRP A 120 18.04 -22.78 0.97
N ALA A 121 18.95 -23.71 1.23
CA ALA A 121 19.48 -24.65 0.27
C ALA A 121 19.95 -25.93 0.98
N ALA A 122 20.24 -26.97 0.18
CA ALA A 122 20.93 -28.17 0.63
C ALA A 122 22.13 -28.45 -0.28
N LEU A 123 23.32 -28.59 0.30
CA LEU A 123 24.55 -29.03 -0.37
C LEU A 123 24.77 -30.52 -0.07
N TYR A 124 25.09 -31.32 -1.07
CA TYR A 124 25.44 -32.72 -0.83
C TYR A 124 26.54 -33.26 -1.75
N VAL A 125 27.30 -34.20 -1.21
CA VAL A 125 28.34 -34.98 -1.92
C VAL A 125 27.77 -36.36 -2.21
N LEU A 126 27.80 -36.82 -3.46
CA LEU A 126 27.24 -38.12 -3.86
C LEU A 126 28.05 -39.30 -3.27
N PRO A 127 27.41 -40.46 -3.02
CA PRO A 127 28.12 -41.64 -2.52
C PRO A 127 29.20 -42.11 -3.50
N ASN A 128 30.35 -42.53 -2.96
CA ASN A 128 31.55 -42.94 -3.70
C ASN A 128 32.22 -41.80 -4.50
N ALA A 129 31.86 -40.53 -4.33
CA ALA A 129 32.41 -39.41 -5.09
C ALA A 129 33.95 -39.30 -4.99
N SER A 130 34.53 -39.36 -3.78
CA SER A 130 36.00 -39.28 -3.63
C SER A 130 36.69 -40.50 -4.26
N SER A 131 36.11 -41.70 -4.14
CA SER A 131 36.68 -42.89 -4.79
C SER A 131 36.59 -42.84 -6.32
N GLN A 132 35.51 -42.29 -6.89
CA GLN A 132 35.34 -42.11 -8.32
C GLN A 132 36.38 -41.12 -8.85
N LEU A 133 36.51 -39.96 -8.21
CA LEU A 133 37.51 -38.94 -8.56
C LEU A 133 38.95 -39.46 -8.43
N HIS A 134 39.28 -40.17 -7.34
CA HIS A 134 40.58 -40.78 -7.15
C HIS A 134 40.88 -41.85 -8.22
N SER A 135 39.90 -42.70 -8.55
CA SER A 135 40.06 -43.70 -9.62
C SER A 135 40.28 -43.05 -11.00
N ALA A 136 39.63 -41.92 -11.29
CA ALA A 136 39.80 -41.17 -12.52
C ALA A 136 41.19 -40.49 -12.62
N LEU A 137 41.72 -40.01 -11.50
CA LEU A 137 43.08 -39.48 -11.40
C LEU A 137 44.16 -40.56 -11.61
N LEU A 138 43.92 -41.78 -11.12
CA LEU A 138 44.82 -42.92 -11.35
C LEU A 138 44.72 -43.47 -12.79
N SER A 139 43.50 -43.61 -13.33
CA SER A 139 43.26 -44.13 -14.68
C SER A 139 43.47 -43.10 -15.79
N GLN A 140 43.75 -41.84 -15.44
CA GLN A 140 43.96 -40.70 -16.34
C GLN A 140 42.81 -40.47 -17.35
N ASN A 141 41.58 -40.86 -17.01
CA ASN A 141 40.47 -40.91 -17.95
C ASN A 141 39.96 -39.50 -18.31
N PRO A 142 40.11 -39.02 -19.56
CA PRO A 142 39.66 -37.69 -19.95
C PRO A 142 38.13 -37.58 -20.10
N PHE A 143 37.40 -38.69 -20.11
CA PHE A 143 35.93 -38.74 -20.24
C PHE A 143 35.21 -38.88 -18.89
N PHE A 144 35.90 -38.61 -17.77
CA PHE A 144 35.31 -38.68 -16.45
C PHE A 144 34.20 -37.63 -16.26
N ASN A 145 33.02 -38.06 -15.78
CA ASN A 145 31.89 -37.17 -15.55
C ASN A 145 32.05 -36.40 -14.22
N ARG A 146 32.59 -35.19 -14.32
CA ARG A 146 32.82 -34.26 -13.22
C ARG A 146 31.54 -33.78 -12.53
N SER A 147 30.40 -33.85 -13.21
CA SER A 147 29.11 -33.35 -12.69
C SER A 147 28.44 -34.31 -11.69
N ASN A 148 28.89 -35.56 -11.57
CA ASN A 148 28.25 -36.57 -10.72
C ASN A 148 28.90 -36.71 -9.33
N LEU A 149 29.36 -35.59 -8.74
CA LEU A 149 30.15 -35.59 -7.49
C LEU A 149 29.54 -34.70 -6.40
N ILE A 150 29.22 -33.45 -6.73
CA ILE A 150 28.70 -32.47 -5.77
C ILE A 150 27.57 -31.70 -6.43
N ALA A 151 26.43 -31.61 -5.73
CA ALA A 151 25.29 -30.82 -6.17
C ALA A 151 24.71 -30.01 -5.01
N PHE A 152 24.01 -28.92 -5.34
CA PHE A 152 23.23 -28.16 -4.38
C PHE A 152 21.81 -27.93 -4.89
N ILE A 153 20.84 -28.07 -3.98
CA ILE A 153 19.42 -27.87 -4.22
C ILE A 153 18.99 -26.54 -3.58
N TRP A 154 18.26 -25.73 -4.31
CA TRP A 154 17.76 -24.42 -3.87
C TRP A 154 16.48 -24.03 -4.61
N ASN A 155 15.78 -23.01 -4.12
CA ASN A 155 14.52 -22.55 -4.71
C ASN A 155 14.61 -21.05 -5.07
N GLU A 156 14.88 -20.75 -6.34
CA GLU A 156 14.98 -19.36 -6.84
C GLU A 156 13.64 -18.60 -6.74
N ALA A 157 12.49 -19.27 -6.69
CA ALA A 157 11.19 -18.60 -6.54
C ALA A 157 11.02 -17.90 -5.18
N ARG A 158 11.76 -18.32 -4.14
CA ARG A 158 11.73 -17.70 -2.79
C ARG A 158 12.66 -16.47 -2.78
N TYR A 159 12.12 -15.25 -2.91
CA TYR A 159 12.91 -14.00 -2.91
C TYR A 159 14.10 -14.03 -3.90
N SER A 160 13.84 -14.34 -5.17
CA SER A 160 14.84 -14.58 -6.22
C SER A 160 16.06 -13.64 -6.19
N THR A 161 15.84 -12.33 -6.11
CA THR A 161 16.92 -11.31 -6.14
C THR A 161 17.88 -11.41 -4.97
N ILE A 162 17.44 -11.98 -3.84
CA ILE A 162 18.22 -12.16 -2.63
C ILE A 162 18.93 -13.51 -2.64
N VAL A 163 18.23 -14.59 -3.02
CA VAL A 163 18.80 -15.95 -3.00
C VAL A 163 19.92 -16.13 -4.04
N ASP A 164 19.82 -15.50 -5.20
CA ASP A 164 20.91 -15.45 -6.21
C ASP A 164 22.23 -14.92 -5.60
N GLN A 165 22.13 -13.86 -4.78
CA GLN A 165 23.28 -13.17 -4.18
C GLN A 165 23.73 -13.78 -2.84
N ALA A 166 22.80 -14.27 -2.02
CA ALA A 166 23.07 -14.71 -0.65
C ALA A 166 23.26 -16.23 -0.51
N ILE A 167 22.86 -17.03 -1.51
CA ILE A 167 22.94 -18.49 -1.48
C ILE A 167 23.73 -19.03 -2.67
N ALA A 168 23.27 -18.79 -3.91
CA ALA A 168 23.91 -19.39 -5.09
C ALA A 168 25.35 -18.89 -5.32
N THR A 169 25.59 -17.59 -5.10
CA THR A 169 26.94 -17.01 -5.20
C THR A 169 27.89 -17.50 -4.09
N PRO A 170 27.53 -17.46 -2.79
CA PRO A 170 28.37 -18.03 -1.72
C PRO A 170 28.62 -19.53 -1.83
N LEU A 171 27.63 -20.34 -2.26
CA LEU A 171 27.83 -21.77 -2.50
C LEU A 171 28.82 -22.04 -3.63
N SER A 172 28.80 -21.24 -4.70
CA SER A 172 29.79 -21.31 -5.78
C SER A 172 31.20 -20.94 -5.29
N GLN A 173 31.31 -19.95 -4.40
CA GLN A 173 32.58 -19.60 -3.74
C GLN A 173 33.09 -20.72 -2.83
N LEU A 174 32.22 -21.36 -2.05
CA LEU A 174 32.55 -22.52 -1.21
C LEU A 174 33.04 -23.71 -2.04
N SER A 175 32.38 -24.01 -3.16
CA SER A 175 32.83 -25.07 -4.08
C SER A 175 34.23 -24.77 -4.63
N ASN A 176 34.49 -23.52 -5.04
CA ASN A 176 35.82 -23.12 -5.52
C ASN A 176 36.89 -23.17 -4.43
N ALA A 177 36.58 -22.75 -3.20
CA ALA A 177 37.49 -22.89 -2.07
C ALA A 177 37.76 -24.37 -1.73
N ALA A 178 36.73 -25.22 -1.74
CA ALA A 178 36.86 -26.66 -1.56
C ALA A 178 37.70 -27.32 -2.66
N ARG A 179 37.65 -26.86 -3.92
CA ARG A 179 38.56 -27.32 -4.99
C ARG A 179 40.01 -27.03 -4.61
N ILE A 180 40.33 -25.80 -4.20
CA ILE A 180 41.69 -25.39 -3.79
C ILE A 180 42.17 -26.22 -2.59
N THR A 181 41.31 -26.44 -1.59
CA THR A 181 41.60 -27.26 -0.41
C THR A 181 41.82 -28.73 -0.77
N TYR A 182 41.01 -29.29 -1.68
CA TYR A 182 41.17 -30.66 -2.18
C TYR A 182 42.49 -30.84 -2.95
N THR A 183 42.84 -29.88 -3.83
CA THR A 183 44.08 -29.90 -4.62
C THR A 183 45.32 -29.72 -3.75
N SER A 184 45.26 -28.89 -2.69
CA SER A 184 46.40 -28.71 -1.77
C SER A 184 46.61 -29.91 -0.84
N SER A 185 45.54 -30.49 -0.29
CA SER A 185 45.63 -31.70 0.55
C SER A 185 46.04 -32.94 -0.25
N ASN A 186 45.31 -33.30 -1.31
CA ASN A 186 45.54 -34.55 -2.05
C ASN A 186 46.63 -34.42 -3.13
N GLY A 187 46.99 -33.20 -3.55
CA GLY A 187 48.07 -32.96 -4.50
C GLY A 187 49.47 -32.88 -3.88
N THR A 188 49.57 -32.72 -2.56
CA THR A 188 50.86 -32.71 -1.84
C THR A 188 51.31 -34.09 -1.35
N ASP A 189 50.42 -35.09 -1.33
CA ASP A 189 50.71 -36.53 -1.22
C ASP A 189 51.35 -37.08 -2.52
N THR A 190 52.48 -36.48 -2.85
CA THR A 190 53.33 -36.67 -4.04
C THR A 190 53.95 -38.08 -4.17
N GLY A 191 53.66 -38.99 -3.22
CA GLY A 191 54.10 -40.39 -3.23
C GLY A 191 53.09 -41.39 -3.81
N THR A 192 51.79 -41.07 -3.87
CA THR A 192 50.72 -42.02 -4.21
C THR A 192 50.04 -41.76 -5.55
N ILE A 193 50.19 -40.57 -6.14
CA ILE A 193 49.61 -40.20 -7.43
C ILE A 193 50.74 -40.05 -8.48
N PRO A 194 51.20 -41.14 -9.12
CA PRO A 194 52.23 -41.08 -10.17
C PRO A 194 51.75 -40.41 -11.48
N SER A 195 50.50 -39.93 -11.55
CA SER A 195 49.84 -39.48 -12.79
C SER A 195 49.98 -37.99 -13.11
N LEU A 196 50.54 -37.14 -12.22
CA LEU A 196 50.81 -35.71 -12.52
C LEU A 196 51.75 -35.46 -13.71
N LEU A 197 52.37 -36.52 -14.25
CA LEU A 197 53.18 -36.51 -15.48
C LEU A 197 52.36 -36.27 -16.77
N THR A 198 51.02 -36.27 -16.71
CA THR A 198 50.15 -36.17 -17.90
C THR A 198 49.14 -35.03 -17.78
N ALA A 199 48.98 -34.26 -18.88
CA ALA A 199 48.12 -33.07 -18.91
C ALA A 199 46.63 -33.35 -18.57
N SER A 200 46.12 -34.56 -18.83
CA SER A 200 44.77 -34.97 -18.45
C SER A 200 44.60 -35.06 -16.93
N ALA A 201 45.54 -35.68 -16.22
CA ALA A 201 45.49 -35.78 -14.76
C ALA A 201 45.75 -34.43 -14.09
N ALA A 202 46.67 -33.61 -14.62
CA ALA A 202 46.92 -32.26 -14.11
C ALA A 202 45.69 -31.34 -14.27
N SER A 203 44.98 -31.42 -15.41
CA SER A 203 43.75 -30.65 -15.62
C SER A 203 42.54 -31.18 -14.82
N LEU A 204 42.47 -32.48 -14.55
CA LEU A 204 41.48 -33.06 -13.64
C LEU A 204 41.76 -32.69 -12.17
N LEU A 205 43.03 -32.57 -11.76
CA LEU A 205 43.38 -32.14 -10.40
C LEU A 205 43.20 -30.63 -10.18
N ALA A 206 43.35 -29.82 -11.23
CA ALA A 206 43.08 -28.38 -11.20
C ALA A 206 41.58 -28.05 -11.20
N ASP A 207 40.75 -28.92 -11.78
CA ASP A 207 39.30 -28.75 -11.87
C ASP A 207 38.56 -30.10 -11.64
N PRO A 208 38.44 -30.54 -10.36
CA PRO A 208 38.08 -31.91 -10.02
C PRO A 208 36.60 -32.29 -10.17
N TRP A 209 35.67 -31.36 -10.02
CA TRP A 209 34.23 -31.59 -10.09
C TRP A 209 33.51 -30.37 -10.67
N ASP A 210 32.40 -30.58 -11.38
CA ASP A 210 31.49 -29.48 -11.71
C ASP A 210 30.53 -29.26 -10.54
N PHE A 211 30.18 -28.01 -10.25
CA PHE A 211 29.25 -27.70 -9.18
C PHE A 211 27.82 -27.64 -9.72
N VAL A 212 27.05 -28.73 -9.55
CA VAL A 212 25.72 -28.86 -10.14
C VAL A 212 24.68 -28.09 -9.33
N SER A 213 23.98 -27.17 -10.01
CA SER A 213 22.89 -26.37 -9.48
C SER A 213 21.54 -27.01 -9.79
N ILE A 214 20.82 -27.46 -8.76
CA ILE A 214 19.46 -28.01 -8.86
C ILE A 214 18.50 -26.96 -8.32
N ASN A 215 17.89 -26.19 -9.22
CA ASN A 215 16.91 -25.16 -8.88
C ASN A 215 15.50 -25.73 -9.01
N ILE A 216 14.77 -25.82 -7.89
CA ILE A 216 13.43 -26.45 -7.83
C ILE A 216 12.42 -25.72 -8.73
N GLN A 217 12.44 -24.38 -8.73
CA GLN A 217 11.56 -23.57 -9.57
C GLN A 217 12.32 -22.39 -10.16
N PRO A 218 12.86 -22.52 -11.39
CA PRO A 218 13.55 -21.42 -12.05
C PRO A 218 12.60 -20.27 -12.42
N THR A 219 13.08 -19.04 -12.27
CA THR A 219 12.31 -17.81 -12.52
C THR A 219 12.98 -16.93 -13.57
N SER A 220 12.90 -17.29 -14.85
CA SER A 220 13.59 -16.59 -15.95
C SER A 220 13.21 -15.12 -16.19
N GLN A 221 12.26 -14.55 -15.45
CA GLN A 221 11.79 -13.17 -15.60
C GLN A 221 12.92 -12.17 -15.32
N GLY A 222 13.01 -11.09 -16.10
CA GLY A 222 13.86 -9.93 -15.74
C GLY A 222 13.21 -9.01 -14.69
N SER A 223 11.89 -9.08 -14.54
CA SER A 223 11.05 -8.17 -13.73
C SER A 223 10.81 -8.62 -12.28
N ARG A 224 11.55 -9.62 -11.78
CA ARG A 224 11.28 -10.28 -10.48
C ARG A 224 11.11 -9.29 -9.31
N ALA A 225 12.01 -8.30 -9.22
CA ALA A 225 12.01 -7.25 -8.19
C ALA A 225 10.78 -6.32 -8.23
N ILE A 226 10.06 -6.27 -9.35
CA ILE A 226 8.88 -5.41 -9.55
C ILE A 226 7.65 -6.06 -8.89
N TYR A 227 7.56 -7.40 -8.88
CA TYR A 227 6.37 -8.10 -8.41
C TYR A 227 6.18 -8.07 -6.89
N ASN A 228 7.25 -8.09 -6.09
CA ASN A 228 7.16 -7.98 -4.63
C ASN A 228 7.13 -6.53 -4.11
N THR A 229 7.44 -5.53 -4.95
CA THR A 229 7.52 -4.12 -4.52
C THR A 229 6.55 -3.22 -5.31
N VAL A 230 6.88 -2.87 -6.55
CA VAL A 230 6.14 -1.89 -7.36
C VAL A 230 4.72 -2.37 -7.66
N ALA A 231 4.51 -3.65 -7.98
CA ALA A 231 3.16 -4.18 -8.23
C ALA A 231 2.26 -4.05 -6.98
N ILE A 232 2.81 -4.32 -5.79
CA ILE A 232 2.12 -4.15 -4.50
C ILE A 232 1.77 -2.66 -4.25
N ILE A 233 2.70 -1.73 -4.52
CA ILE A 233 2.42 -0.29 -4.44
C ILE A 233 1.28 0.11 -5.37
N LEU A 234 1.32 -0.34 -6.63
CA LEU A 234 0.32 0.03 -7.63
C LEU A 234 -1.08 -0.49 -7.27
N ILE A 235 -1.19 -1.72 -6.74
CA ILE A 235 -2.47 -2.24 -6.21
C ILE A 235 -2.97 -1.33 -5.09
N MET A 236 -2.19 -1.09 -4.04
CA MET A 236 -2.62 -0.28 -2.89
C MET A 236 -3.01 1.16 -3.28
N MET A 237 -2.29 1.74 -4.25
CA MET A 237 -2.56 3.09 -4.77
C MET A 237 -3.83 3.14 -5.63
N GLN A 238 -4.08 2.11 -6.45
CA GLN A 238 -5.31 1.98 -7.24
C GLN A 238 -6.54 1.93 -6.32
N GLU A 239 -6.50 1.08 -5.30
CA GLU A 239 -7.60 0.96 -4.33
C GLU A 239 -7.85 2.29 -3.58
N PHE A 240 -6.79 3.02 -3.22
CA PHE A 240 -6.91 4.33 -2.59
C PHE A 240 -7.61 5.37 -3.48
N PHE A 241 -7.20 5.47 -4.76
CA PHE A 241 -7.79 6.46 -5.66
C PHE A 241 -9.27 6.17 -5.92
N TYR A 242 -9.64 4.90 -6.07
CA TYR A 242 -11.04 4.52 -6.25
C TYR A 242 -11.87 4.74 -4.98
N LEU A 243 -11.33 4.43 -3.80
CA LEU A 243 -11.92 4.77 -2.51
C LEU A 243 -12.22 6.29 -2.40
N GLY A 244 -11.29 7.13 -2.88
CA GLY A 244 -11.48 8.57 -2.97
C GLY A 244 -12.67 8.97 -3.85
N VAL A 245 -12.79 8.39 -5.05
CA VAL A 245 -13.92 8.60 -5.98
C VAL A 245 -15.24 8.18 -5.34
N VAL A 246 -15.31 6.98 -4.76
CA VAL A 246 -16.51 6.46 -4.10
C VAL A 246 -16.91 7.35 -2.92
N ASN A 247 -15.96 7.79 -2.09
CA ASN A 247 -16.23 8.69 -0.97
C ASN A 247 -16.78 10.05 -1.43
N GLY A 248 -16.22 10.62 -2.50
CA GLY A 248 -16.73 11.85 -3.12
C GLY A 248 -18.15 11.70 -3.66
N LEU A 249 -18.44 10.60 -4.38
CA LEU A 249 -19.80 10.31 -4.87
C LEU A 249 -20.81 10.18 -3.72
N HIS A 250 -20.47 9.44 -2.65
CA HIS A 250 -21.33 9.30 -1.48
C HIS A 250 -21.64 10.64 -0.79
N GLN A 251 -20.71 11.60 -0.80
CA GLN A 251 -20.90 12.95 -0.29
C GLN A 251 -21.81 13.78 -1.23
N SER A 252 -21.50 13.84 -2.52
CA SER A 252 -22.26 14.64 -3.51
C SER A 252 -23.73 14.22 -3.64
N PHE A 253 -24.03 12.93 -3.47
CA PHE A 253 -25.41 12.41 -3.48
C PHE A 253 -26.08 12.41 -2.10
N GLN A 254 -25.41 12.89 -1.03
CA GLN A 254 -25.89 12.86 0.36
C GLN A 254 -26.40 11.45 0.79
N VAL A 255 -25.69 10.41 0.37
CA VAL A 255 -26.12 9.01 0.53
C VAL A 255 -26.29 8.64 2.01
N TYR A 256 -25.46 9.22 2.88
CA TYR A 256 -25.43 8.94 4.31
C TYR A 256 -26.64 9.46 5.11
N THR A 257 -27.38 10.46 4.60
CA THR A 257 -28.63 10.95 5.21
C THR A 257 -29.87 10.33 4.55
N LYS A 258 -29.82 10.07 3.23
CA LYS A 258 -30.98 9.62 2.44
C LYS A 258 -31.22 8.10 2.45
N LEU A 259 -30.22 7.28 2.77
CA LEU A 259 -30.34 5.81 2.78
C LEU A 259 -30.12 5.19 4.17
N ARG A 260 -30.80 4.07 4.43
CA ARG A 260 -30.58 3.25 5.64
C ARG A 260 -29.15 2.68 5.65
N PRO A 261 -28.40 2.75 6.77
CA PRO A 261 -27.00 2.31 6.84
C PRO A 261 -26.73 0.89 6.33
N THR A 262 -27.64 -0.06 6.56
CA THR A 262 -27.50 -1.45 6.07
C THR A 262 -27.48 -1.56 4.54
N ARG A 263 -28.23 -0.71 3.82
CA ARG A 263 -28.16 -0.65 2.34
C ARG A 263 -26.86 -0.02 1.86
N ILE A 264 -26.35 0.97 2.59
CA ILE A 264 -25.06 1.61 2.31
C ILE A 264 -23.92 0.60 2.48
N ILE A 265 -23.93 -0.18 3.57
CA ILE A 265 -22.97 -1.28 3.82
C ILE A 265 -23.00 -2.30 2.67
N LEU A 266 -24.19 -2.76 2.26
CA LEU A 266 -24.30 -3.75 1.18
C LEU A 266 -23.77 -3.20 -0.16
N TYR A 267 -24.23 -2.02 -0.58
CA TYR A 267 -23.76 -1.40 -1.82
C TYR A 267 -22.25 -1.16 -1.82
N ARG A 268 -21.71 -0.65 -0.70
CA ARG A 268 -20.28 -0.35 -0.57
C ARG A 268 -19.41 -1.60 -0.64
N ASN A 269 -19.80 -2.70 0.03
CA ASN A 269 -19.06 -3.96 -0.02
C ASN A 269 -19.18 -4.64 -1.40
N LEU A 270 -20.34 -4.62 -2.04
CA LEU A 270 -20.47 -5.15 -3.40
C LEU A 270 -19.61 -4.36 -4.40
N ASN A 271 -19.54 -3.05 -4.23
CA ASN A 271 -18.73 -2.16 -5.06
C ASN A 271 -17.23 -2.34 -4.82
N SER A 272 -16.77 -2.51 -3.57
CA SER A 272 -15.36 -2.82 -3.27
C SER A 272 -14.98 -4.19 -3.82
N LEU A 273 -15.75 -5.25 -3.53
CA LEU A 273 -15.51 -6.61 -4.02
C LEU A 273 -15.38 -6.63 -5.55
N ALA A 274 -16.32 -5.99 -6.27
CA ALA A 274 -16.31 -5.94 -7.74
C ALA A 274 -15.12 -5.15 -8.30
N TYR A 275 -14.78 -3.99 -7.71
CA TYR A 275 -13.65 -3.19 -8.16
C TYR A 275 -12.32 -3.91 -7.91
N CYS A 276 -12.09 -4.42 -6.70
CA CYS A 276 -10.88 -5.17 -6.36
C CYS A 276 -10.76 -6.45 -7.22
N PHE A 277 -11.87 -7.09 -7.60
CA PHE A 277 -11.88 -8.31 -8.45
C PHE A 277 -11.42 -8.02 -9.88
N ILE A 278 -11.91 -6.93 -10.48
CA ILE A 278 -11.48 -6.49 -11.83
C ILE A 278 -10.07 -5.90 -11.79
N GLY A 279 -9.73 -5.16 -10.72
CA GLY A 279 -8.40 -4.57 -10.49
C GLY A 279 -7.30 -5.61 -10.32
N SER A 280 -7.54 -6.63 -9.50
CA SER A 280 -6.61 -7.76 -9.37
C SER A 280 -6.52 -8.59 -10.66
N LEU A 281 -7.59 -8.69 -11.45
CA LEU A 281 -7.56 -9.36 -12.77
C LEU A 281 -6.67 -8.60 -13.76
N SER A 282 -6.68 -7.26 -13.76
CA SER A 282 -5.81 -6.48 -14.66
C SER A 282 -4.32 -6.64 -14.29
N VAL A 283 -4.00 -6.68 -12.99
CA VAL A 283 -2.63 -6.91 -12.51
C VAL A 283 -2.17 -8.35 -12.77
N ALA A 284 -2.98 -9.36 -12.43
CA ALA A 284 -2.68 -10.75 -12.74
C ALA A 284 -2.57 -10.99 -14.26
N GLY A 285 -3.45 -10.36 -15.05
CA GLY A 285 -3.43 -10.37 -16.51
C GLY A 285 -2.17 -9.74 -17.09
N ALA A 286 -1.68 -8.64 -16.52
CA ALA A 286 -0.41 -8.02 -16.92
C ALA A 286 0.79 -8.93 -16.60
N ILE A 287 0.84 -9.51 -15.39
CA ILE A 287 1.88 -10.50 -15.01
C ILE A 287 1.86 -11.68 -16.00
N TRP A 288 0.68 -12.16 -16.36
CA TRP A 288 0.50 -13.27 -17.31
C TRP A 288 0.84 -12.93 -18.76
N ALA A 289 0.54 -11.71 -19.22
CA ALA A 289 0.84 -11.27 -20.58
C ALA A 289 2.35 -11.12 -20.83
N PHE A 290 3.10 -10.62 -19.84
CA PHE A 290 4.53 -10.33 -19.95
C PHE A 290 5.45 -11.45 -19.46
N ARG A 291 4.93 -12.68 -19.30
CA ARG A 291 5.62 -13.78 -18.59
C ARG A 291 6.76 -14.50 -19.33
N ALA A 292 7.49 -13.82 -20.20
CA ALA A 292 8.42 -14.45 -21.16
C ALA A 292 9.38 -15.49 -20.53
N GLY A 293 9.28 -16.75 -20.97
CA GLY A 293 10.10 -17.87 -20.52
C GLY A 293 9.68 -18.55 -19.21
N TRP A 294 8.70 -18.03 -18.48
CA TRP A 294 8.32 -18.53 -17.15
C TRP A 294 7.22 -19.60 -17.24
N ASP A 295 7.54 -20.81 -16.79
CA ASP A 295 6.68 -22.01 -16.85
C ASP A 295 5.55 -22.02 -15.79
N VAL A 296 4.63 -21.07 -15.93
CA VAL A 296 3.45 -20.91 -15.07
C VAL A 296 2.19 -21.40 -15.79
N THR A 297 1.41 -22.19 -15.09
CA THR A 297 0.19 -22.86 -15.59
C THR A 297 -1.06 -21.99 -15.43
N GLY A 298 -2.13 -22.31 -16.17
CA GLY A 298 -3.39 -21.57 -16.11
C GLY A 298 -4.09 -21.63 -14.75
N SER A 299 -3.86 -22.70 -13.96
CA SER A 299 -4.32 -22.79 -12.58
C SER A 299 -3.57 -21.80 -11.67
N GLN A 300 -2.24 -21.71 -11.80
CA GLN A 300 -1.44 -20.74 -11.06
C GLN A 300 -1.82 -19.28 -11.39
N PHE A 301 -2.28 -18.99 -12.61
CA PHE A 301 -2.87 -17.68 -12.96
C PHE A 301 -4.13 -17.37 -12.14
N VAL A 302 -5.10 -18.29 -12.10
CA VAL A 302 -6.34 -18.10 -11.33
C VAL A 302 -6.06 -17.99 -9.83
N LEU A 303 -5.14 -18.79 -9.29
CA LEU A 303 -4.73 -18.69 -7.89
C LEU A 303 -4.03 -17.35 -7.60
N THR A 304 -3.13 -16.90 -8.48
CA THR A 304 -2.48 -15.58 -8.38
C THR A 304 -3.52 -14.46 -8.36
N TRP A 305 -4.51 -14.53 -9.25
CA TRP A 305 -5.60 -13.56 -9.28
C TRP A 305 -6.40 -13.54 -7.98
N MET A 306 -6.83 -14.70 -7.47
CA MET A 306 -7.60 -14.79 -6.22
C MET A 306 -6.80 -14.30 -5.00
N ALA A 307 -5.49 -14.55 -4.95
CA ALA A 307 -4.61 -14.03 -3.90
C ALA A 307 -4.48 -12.50 -3.97
N LEU A 308 -4.26 -11.95 -5.18
CA LEU A 308 -4.21 -10.49 -5.40
C LEU A 308 -5.55 -9.82 -5.15
N TRP A 309 -6.68 -10.50 -5.40
CA TRP A 309 -8.03 -10.02 -5.10
C TRP A 309 -8.25 -9.86 -3.59
N LEU A 310 -7.93 -10.88 -2.81
CA LEU A 310 -8.01 -10.84 -1.35
C LEU A 310 -7.11 -9.72 -0.79
N PHE A 311 -5.88 -9.61 -1.28
CA PHE A 311 -4.97 -8.53 -0.91
C PHE A 311 -5.52 -7.14 -1.25
N ALA A 312 -6.04 -6.94 -2.46
CA ALA A 312 -6.65 -5.67 -2.88
C ALA A 312 -7.83 -5.31 -1.97
N HIS A 313 -8.71 -6.27 -1.67
CA HIS A 313 -9.89 -6.03 -0.84
C HIS A 313 -9.55 -5.66 0.61
N ILE A 314 -8.62 -6.40 1.25
CA ILE A 314 -8.08 -6.08 2.57
C ILE A 314 -7.56 -4.64 2.61
N ASN A 315 -6.79 -4.23 1.59
CA ASN A 315 -6.23 -2.89 1.54
C ASN A 315 -7.28 -1.81 1.27
N PHE A 316 -8.25 -2.06 0.39
CA PHE A 316 -9.38 -1.16 0.16
C PHE A 316 -10.12 -0.88 1.48
N GLN A 317 -10.41 -1.93 2.25
CA GLN A 317 -11.10 -1.80 3.54
C GLN A 317 -10.21 -1.13 4.61
N ALA A 318 -8.93 -1.48 4.72
CA ALA A 318 -8.00 -0.84 5.66
C ALA A 318 -7.87 0.67 5.40
N LEU A 319 -7.77 1.07 4.14
CA LEU A 319 -7.76 2.47 3.72
C LEU A 319 -9.11 3.16 3.96
N ASP A 320 -10.24 2.44 3.79
CA ASP A 320 -11.56 2.97 4.15
C ASP A 320 -11.63 3.28 5.64
N VAL A 321 -11.18 2.36 6.50
CA VAL A 321 -11.07 2.57 7.95
C VAL A 321 -10.24 3.82 8.25
N PHE A 322 -9.08 4.03 7.65
CA PHE A 322 -8.34 5.28 7.84
C PHE A 322 -9.16 6.52 7.43
N SER A 323 -9.89 6.47 6.31
CA SER A 323 -10.78 7.54 5.85
C SER A 323 -12.10 7.70 6.63
N VAL A 324 -12.38 6.83 7.60
CA VAL A 324 -13.46 6.98 8.60
C VAL A 324 -12.91 7.59 9.89
N TRP A 325 -11.76 7.10 10.35
CA TRP A 325 -11.27 7.36 11.71
C TRP A 325 -10.32 8.55 11.80
N LEU A 326 -9.65 8.93 10.72
CA LEU A 326 -8.76 10.09 10.66
C LEU A 326 -9.46 11.33 10.08
N PRO A 327 -9.09 12.54 10.53
CA PRO A 327 -9.45 13.78 9.85
C PRO A 327 -8.98 13.78 8.38
N PRO A 328 -9.77 14.32 7.42
CA PRO A 328 -9.50 14.19 5.98
C PRO A 328 -8.08 14.62 5.58
N GLN A 329 -7.58 15.71 6.16
CA GLN A 329 -6.21 16.24 5.96
C GLN A 329 -5.06 15.27 6.27
N TYR A 330 -5.29 14.23 7.09
CA TYR A 330 -4.28 13.22 7.47
C TYR A 330 -4.44 11.88 6.72
N VAL A 331 -5.50 11.72 5.94
CA VAL A 331 -5.74 10.49 5.16
C VAL A 331 -4.59 10.20 4.17
N PRO A 332 -4.04 11.18 3.41
CA PRO A 332 -2.88 10.93 2.55
C PRO A 332 -1.61 10.52 3.33
N MET A 333 -1.42 11.05 4.54
CA MET A 333 -0.29 10.66 5.40
C MET A 333 -0.41 9.20 5.86
N SER A 334 -1.64 8.76 6.19
CA SER A 334 -1.90 7.37 6.55
C SER A 334 -1.71 6.40 5.38
N LEU A 335 -2.08 6.79 4.15
CA LEU A 335 -1.82 6.01 2.94
C LEU A 335 -0.32 5.76 2.77
N VAL A 336 0.50 6.82 2.75
CA VAL A 336 1.95 6.70 2.53
C VAL A 336 2.57 5.84 3.63
N THR A 337 2.14 6.01 4.89
CA THR A 337 2.56 5.15 6.00
C THR A 337 2.22 3.68 5.76
N TRP A 338 0.96 3.39 5.42
CA TRP A 338 0.46 2.03 5.22
C TRP A 338 1.13 1.32 4.03
N VAL A 339 1.33 2.03 2.92
CA VAL A 339 2.07 1.55 1.74
C VAL A 339 3.51 1.22 2.11
N ILE A 340 4.24 2.14 2.77
CA ILE A 340 5.64 1.93 3.11
C ILE A 340 5.83 0.77 4.09
N LEU A 341 4.98 0.64 5.12
CA LEU A 341 5.03 -0.50 6.05
C LEU A 341 4.86 -1.83 5.30
N ASN A 342 3.82 -1.93 4.47
CA ASN A 342 3.51 -3.13 3.69
C ASN A 342 4.63 -3.48 2.71
N VAL A 343 5.09 -2.53 1.89
CA VAL A 343 6.15 -2.78 0.91
C VAL A 343 7.43 -3.24 1.60
N THR A 344 7.85 -2.56 2.68
CA THR A 344 9.08 -2.92 3.42
C THR A 344 9.04 -4.38 3.90
N SER A 345 7.88 -4.88 4.30
CA SER A 345 7.70 -6.28 4.72
C SER A 345 7.88 -7.32 3.60
N GLY A 346 7.78 -6.90 2.33
CA GLY A 346 7.96 -7.74 1.15
C GLY A 346 9.32 -7.60 0.43
N ILE A 347 10.18 -6.65 0.81
CA ILE A 347 11.48 -6.43 0.12
C ILE A 347 12.48 -7.56 0.45
N LEU A 348 12.67 -7.86 1.73
CA LEU A 348 13.64 -8.84 2.22
C LEU A 348 12.95 -9.99 2.98
N PRO A 349 13.56 -11.18 3.01
CA PRO A 349 13.22 -12.19 4.00
C PRO A 349 13.64 -11.73 5.41
N PHE A 350 12.80 -12.01 6.40
CA PHE A 350 12.94 -11.52 7.78
C PHE A 350 14.12 -12.12 8.56
N GLU A 351 14.74 -13.16 8.01
CA GLU A 351 16.00 -13.74 8.47
C GLU A 351 17.17 -12.76 8.28
N LEU A 352 17.13 -11.90 7.25
CA LEU A 352 18.14 -10.87 6.98
C LEU A 352 17.83 -9.52 7.62
N SER A 353 16.63 -9.33 8.20
CA SER A 353 16.25 -8.07 8.83
C SER A 353 16.41 -8.10 10.35
N PRO A 354 16.74 -6.97 10.99
CA PRO A 354 16.84 -6.90 12.44
C PRO A 354 15.51 -7.30 13.10
N ARG A 355 15.58 -8.02 14.23
CA ARG A 355 14.44 -8.70 14.87
C ARG A 355 13.20 -7.82 15.13
N TRP A 356 13.37 -6.50 15.29
CA TRP A 356 12.27 -5.53 15.41
C TRP A 356 11.36 -5.50 14.17
N TYR A 357 11.90 -5.60 12.97
CA TYR A 357 11.15 -5.51 11.71
C TYR A 357 10.31 -6.75 11.41
N ARG A 358 10.47 -7.83 12.20
CA ARG A 358 9.62 -9.03 12.15
C ARG A 358 8.17 -8.77 12.55
N VAL A 359 7.84 -7.59 13.06
CA VAL A 359 6.45 -7.10 13.12
C VAL A 359 5.75 -7.16 11.75
N GLY A 360 6.51 -7.15 10.66
CA GLY A 360 5.99 -7.31 9.30
C GLY A 360 5.32 -8.65 8.98
N TYR A 361 5.50 -9.72 9.78
CA TYR A 361 4.68 -10.95 9.66
C TYR A 361 3.18 -10.68 9.92
N ALA A 362 2.84 -9.57 10.57
CA ALA A 362 1.45 -9.17 10.73
C ALA A 362 0.91 -8.34 9.54
N LEU A 363 1.71 -8.05 8.51
CA LEU A 363 1.29 -7.15 7.41
C LEU A 363 0.84 -7.93 6.18
N PRO A 364 -0.30 -7.54 5.55
CA PRO A 364 -0.90 -8.33 4.48
C PRO A 364 -0.03 -8.46 3.22
N ALA A 365 0.90 -7.53 2.96
CA ALA A 365 1.80 -7.63 1.80
C ALA A 365 2.83 -8.76 1.92
N HIS A 366 3.42 -8.99 3.11
CA HIS A 366 4.31 -10.13 3.33
C HIS A 366 3.56 -11.45 3.11
N GLU A 367 2.41 -11.60 3.76
CA GLU A 367 1.65 -12.84 3.72
C GLU A 367 1.08 -13.12 2.33
N THR A 368 0.67 -12.09 1.59
CA THR A 368 0.30 -12.24 0.17
C THR A 368 1.50 -12.67 -0.67
N TYR A 369 2.69 -12.14 -0.42
CA TYR A 369 3.90 -12.56 -1.14
C TYR A 369 4.28 -14.02 -0.81
N GLN A 370 4.09 -14.50 0.42
CA GLN A 370 4.27 -15.91 0.77
C GLN A 370 3.28 -16.82 0.01
N VAL A 371 2.01 -16.43 -0.08
CA VAL A 371 0.99 -17.13 -0.88
C VAL A 371 1.36 -17.14 -2.37
N LEU A 372 1.87 -16.03 -2.91
CA LEU A 372 2.32 -15.95 -4.30
C LEU A 372 3.54 -16.84 -4.57
N ILE A 373 4.53 -16.88 -3.67
CA ILE A 373 5.66 -17.81 -3.77
C ILE A 373 5.16 -19.25 -3.80
N ASP A 374 4.24 -19.64 -2.91
CA ASP A 374 3.68 -21.00 -2.86
C ASP A 374 2.98 -21.39 -4.17
N ILE A 375 2.15 -20.49 -4.69
CA ILE A 375 1.46 -20.67 -5.98
C ILE A 375 2.49 -20.84 -7.10
N TRP A 376 3.49 -19.97 -7.20
CA TRP A 376 4.47 -19.98 -8.28
C TRP A 376 5.44 -21.17 -8.20
N SER A 377 5.74 -21.63 -6.98
CA SER A 377 6.61 -22.79 -6.70
C SER A 377 5.88 -24.13 -6.65
N ARG A 378 4.59 -24.17 -7.02
CA ARG A 378 3.75 -25.40 -7.11
C ARG A 378 3.54 -26.09 -5.75
N GLY A 379 3.39 -25.33 -4.67
CA GLY A 379 3.19 -25.84 -3.31
C GLY A 379 4.48 -25.97 -2.49
N CYS A 380 5.57 -25.36 -2.97
CA CYS A 380 6.91 -25.49 -2.41
C CYS A 380 7.23 -24.32 -1.46
N ASN A 381 6.27 -24.00 -0.58
CA ASN A 381 6.40 -23.06 0.53
C ASN A 381 5.39 -23.37 1.65
N GLN A 382 5.83 -24.01 2.75
CA GLN A 382 4.94 -24.40 3.85
C GLN A 382 4.30 -23.19 4.61
N SER A 383 4.72 -21.96 4.29
CA SER A 383 4.20 -20.71 4.86
C SER A 383 2.69 -20.49 4.64
N LEU A 384 2.09 -21.14 3.63
CA LEU A 384 0.64 -21.05 3.34
C LEU A 384 -0.24 -21.30 4.59
N ARG A 385 0.21 -22.18 5.49
CA ARG A 385 -0.50 -22.56 6.72
C ARG A 385 -0.72 -21.39 7.69
N TYR A 386 0.16 -20.39 7.71
CA TYR A 386 0.00 -19.21 8.57
C TYR A 386 -0.41 -17.96 7.77
N ALA A 387 0.03 -17.84 6.51
CA ALA A 387 -0.23 -16.68 5.68
C ALA A 387 -1.73 -16.45 5.39
N LEU A 388 -2.44 -17.50 4.96
CA LEU A 388 -3.88 -17.40 4.69
C LEU A 388 -4.70 -17.01 5.93
N PRO A 389 -4.54 -17.65 7.11
CA PRO A 389 -5.19 -17.20 8.34
C PRO A 389 -4.95 -15.72 8.69
N VAL A 390 -3.74 -15.20 8.53
CA VAL A 390 -3.44 -13.78 8.81
C VAL A 390 -4.21 -12.87 7.84
N LEU A 391 -4.25 -13.20 6.56
CA LEU A 391 -5.03 -12.45 5.57
C LEU A 391 -6.54 -12.48 5.87
N PHE A 392 -7.09 -13.65 6.24
CA PHE A 392 -8.50 -13.75 6.63
C PHE A 392 -8.84 -13.03 7.94
N VAL A 393 -7.92 -12.99 8.91
CA VAL A 393 -8.07 -12.18 10.13
C VAL A 393 -8.12 -10.70 9.78
N TRP A 394 -7.24 -10.23 8.89
CA TRP A 394 -7.31 -8.85 8.38
C TRP A 394 -8.65 -8.57 7.71
N GLU A 395 -9.07 -9.37 6.72
CA GLU A 395 -10.33 -9.21 5.99
C GLU A 395 -11.55 -9.12 6.94
N ILE A 396 -11.62 -9.98 7.96
CA ILE A 396 -12.72 -9.96 8.95
C ILE A 396 -12.67 -8.69 9.82
N VAL A 397 -11.48 -8.30 10.30
CA VAL A 397 -11.30 -7.12 11.16
C VAL A 397 -11.56 -5.82 10.39
N THR A 398 -11.04 -5.69 9.17
CA THR A 398 -11.27 -4.51 8.32
C THR A 398 -12.72 -4.44 7.84
N SER A 399 -13.35 -5.57 7.54
CA SER A 399 -14.79 -5.65 7.25
C SER A 399 -15.62 -5.11 8.41
N ALA A 400 -15.36 -5.60 9.63
CA ALA A 400 -16.10 -5.16 10.83
C ALA A 400 -15.89 -3.66 11.12
N LEU A 401 -14.64 -3.17 11.01
CA LEU A 401 -14.30 -1.77 11.20
C LEU A 401 -14.92 -0.86 10.11
N ALA A 402 -14.99 -1.31 8.85
CA ALA A 402 -15.64 -0.60 7.76
C ALA A 402 -17.16 -0.54 7.94
N MET A 403 -17.80 -1.65 8.36
CA MET A 403 -19.23 -1.68 8.70
C MET A 403 -19.56 -0.68 9.83
N MET A 404 -18.80 -0.71 10.94
CA MET A 404 -18.92 0.29 12.01
C MET A 404 -18.68 1.72 11.51
N GLY A 405 -17.76 1.88 10.56
CA GLY A 405 -17.46 3.15 9.92
C GLY A 405 -18.62 3.74 9.12
N VAL A 406 -19.42 2.92 8.45
CA VAL A 406 -20.65 3.40 7.77
C VAL A 406 -21.67 3.91 8.80
N TYR A 407 -21.89 3.21 9.91
CA TYR A 407 -22.76 3.72 10.98
C TYR A 407 -22.26 5.05 11.55
N ARG A 408 -20.94 5.17 11.77
CA ARG A 408 -20.32 6.44 12.21
C ARG A 408 -20.51 7.56 11.19
N ARG A 409 -20.30 7.31 9.89
CA ARG A 409 -20.50 8.31 8.83
C ARG A 409 -21.97 8.76 8.74
N SER A 410 -22.94 7.83 8.79
CA SER A 410 -24.36 8.18 8.83
C SER A 410 -24.75 8.97 10.08
N HIS A 411 -24.22 8.63 11.25
CA HIS A 411 -24.48 9.40 12.47
C HIS A 411 -23.91 10.83 12.40
N LEU A 412 -22.66 10.99 11.93
CA LEU A 412 -22.04 12.29 11.74
C LEU A 412 -22.77 13.13 10.68
N ALA A 413 -23.24 12.52 9.60
CA ALA A 413 -24.02 13.20 8.56
C ALA A 413 -25.38 13.67 9.08
N ALA A 414 -26.08 12.86 9.88
CA ALA A 414 -27.33 13.26 10.53
C ALA A 414 -27.12 14.42 11.52
N LEU A 415 -26.04 14.38 12.32
CA LEU A 415 -25.68 15.49 13.21
C LEU A 415 -25.40 16.78 12.42
N ALA A 416 -24.65 16.69 11.32
CA ALA A 416 -24.35 17.83 10.45
C ALA A 416 -25.63 18.44 9.85
N GLU A 417 -26.59 17.61 9.41
CA GLU A 417 -27.89 18.08 8.92
C GLU A 417 -28.70 18.79 10.02
N THR A 418 -28.72 18.26 11.25
CA THR A 418 -29.40 18.95 12.37
C THR A 418 -28.73 20.25 12.79
N ALA A 419 -27.41 20.36 12.63
CA ALA A 419 -26.69 21.60 12.89
C ALA A 419 -26.96 22.65 11.80
N ALA A 420 -26.95 22.24 10.52
CA ALA A 420 -27.29 23.11 9.40
C ALA A 420 -28.73 23.66 9.51
N ARG A 421 -29.71 22.81 9.84
CA ARG A 421 -31.10 23.25 10.08
C ARG A 421 -31.21 24.31 11.17
N LYS A 422 -30.51 24.13 12.30
CA LYS A 422 -30.48 25.14 13.38
C LYS A 422 -29.83 26.45 12.96
N GLN A 423 -28.74 26.39 12.20
CA GLN A 423 -28.09 27.60 11.67
C GLN A 423 -28.98 28.33 10.67
N PHE A 424 -29.78 27.61 9.90
CA PHE A 424 -30.79 28.18 9.01
C PHE A 424 -31.93 28.84 9.81
N GLU A 425 -32.47 28.16 10.84
CA GLU A 425 -33.47 28.71 11.77
C GLU A 425 -32.96 30.00 12.45
N GLU A 426 -31.74 29.99 13.01
CA GLU A 426 -31.11 31.16 13.65
C GLU A 426 -30.93 32.34 12.68
N ARG A 427 -30.63 32.09 11.40
CA ARG A 427 -30.54 33.15 10.37
C ARG A 427 -31.90 33.69 9.97
N LEU A 428 -32.91 32.83 9.85
CA LEU A 428 -34.27 33.24 9.54
C LEU A 428 -34.80 34.16 10.65
N ASP A 429 -34.61 33.78 11.91
CA ASP A 429 -34.96 34.61 13.07
C ASP A 429 -34.22 35.96 13.07
N ALA A 430 -32.91 35.96 12.79
CA ALA A 430 -32.12 37.20 12.70
C ALA A 430 -32.57 38.11 11.53
N ALA A 431 -32.91 37.54 10.38
CA ALA A 431 -33.46 38.28 9.23
C ALA A 431 -34.84 38.88 9.54
N MET A 432 -35.72 38.11 10.20
CA MET A 432 -37.02 38.57 10.67
C MET A 432 -36.90 39.69 11.72
N GLU A 433 -35.93 39.61 12.64
CA GLU A 433 -35.63 40.72 13.56
C GLU A 433 -35.16 41.97 12.83
N PHE A 434 -34.32 41.83 11.79
CA PHE A 434 -33.84 42.96 11.00
C PHE A 434 -34.97 43.63 10.22
N GLN A 435 -35.86 42.86 9.59
CA GLN A 435 -37.06 43.39 8.93
C GLN A 435 -37.96 44.12 9.93
N ARG A 436 -38.28 43.53 11.08
CA ARG A 436 -39.10 44.17 12.12
C ARG A 436 -38.47 45.47 12.65
N LYS A 437 -37.14 45.57 12.73
CA LYS A 437 -36.44 46.82 13.08
C LYS A 437 -36.62 47.86 11.96
N ARG A 438 -36.40 47.47 10.71
CA ARG A 438 -36.57 48.32 9.52
C ARG A 438 -38.00 48.84 9.35
N GLU A 439 -39.02 48.00 9.58
CA GLU A 439 -40.43 48.40 9.54
C GLU A 439 -40.76 49.43 10.62
N ARG A 440 -40.26 49.23 11.85
CA ARG A 440 -40.40 50.22 12.94
C ARG A 440 -39.73 51.54 12.59
N GLU A 441 -38.55 51.52 11.98
CA GLU A 441 -37.87 52.73 11.50
C GLU A 441 -38.66 53.44 10.38
N ILE A 442 -39.22 52.69 9.42
CA ILE A 442 -40.09 53.25 8.36
C ILE A 442 -41.38 53.84 8.96
N HIS A 443 -42.00 53.18 9.93
CA HIS A 443 -43.17 53.70 10.64
C HIS A 443 -42.84 54.95 11.45
N HIS A 444 -41.68 55.01 12.11
CA HIS A 444 -41.23 56.19 12.84
C HIS A 444 -40.96 57.37 11.89
N GLN A 445 -40.36 57.12 10.72
CA GLN A 445 -40.17 58.13 9.67
C GLN A 445 -41.50 58.60 9.06
N HIS A 446 -42.48 57.71 8.89
CA HIS A 446 -43.83 58.09 8.44
C HIS A 446 -44.57 58.91 9.49
N GLN A 447 -44.47 58.57 10.78
CA GLN A 447 -45.06 59.37 11.86
C GLN A 447 -44.40 60.76 12.00
N GLU A 448 -43.07 60.86 11.83
CA GLU A 448 -42.39 62.16 11.81
C GLU A 448 -42.77 63.00 10.58
N HIS A 449 -43.02 62.39 9.42
CA HIS A 449 -43.52 63.10 8.23
C HIS A 449 -45.00 63.50 8.32
N SER A 450 -45.89 62.63 8.81
CA SER A 450 -47.30 62.97 9.03
C SER A 450 -47.50 64.00 10.15
N GLY A 451 -46.68 63.95 11.21
CA GLY A 451 -46.69 64.94 12.29
C GLY A 451 -46.30 66.37 11.86
N ALA A 452 -45.75 66.54 10.65
CA ALA A 452 -45.51 67.84 10.03
C ALA A 452 -46.68 68.32 9.14
N GLN A 453 -47.70 67.49 8.91
CA GLN A 453 -48.78 67.76 7.96
C GLN A 453 -50.20 67.66 8.56
N GLU A 454 -50.38 67.00 9.71
CA GLU A 454 -51.62 67.06 10.51
C GLU A 454 -51.62 68.29 11.44
N LYS A 455 -51.81 69.46 10.81
CA LYS A 455 -52.25 70.68 11.47
C LYS A 455 -53.39 71.37 10.70
N ASP A 456 -54.31 70.58 10.17
CA ASP A 456 -55.69 71.05 9.95
C ASP A 456 -56.71 69.90 9.89
N GLU A 457 -57.90 70.19 10.41
CA GLU A 457 -59.17 69.43 10.33
C GLU A 457 -59.25 68.04 11.03
N GLY A 458 -60.45 67.66 11.51
CA GLY A 458 -60.72 66.43 12.28
C GLY A 458 -62.21 66.09 12.42
N GLU A 459 -62.50 64.92 13.04
CA GLU A 459 -63.84 64.29 13.27
C GLU A 459 -64.69 64.01 11.99
N GLU A 460 -65.50 62.96 11.83
CA GLU A 460 -65.85 61.71 12.55
C GLU A 460 -65.58 60.47 11.61
N THR A 461 -65.91 59.19 11.85
CA THR A 461 -66.64 58.45 12.91
C THR A 461 -66.03 57.03 13.07
N ALA A 462 -66.43 56.26 14.09
CA ALA A 462 -65.99 54.88 14.29
C ALA A 462 -66.82 53.84 13.50
N ASN A 463 -66.17 52.76 13.03
CA ASN A 463 -66.85 51.48 12.79
C ASN A 463 -65.89 50.30 13.02
N SER A 464 -66.05 49.59 14.15
CA SER A 464 -65.17 48.48 14.53
C SER A 464 -65.78 47.12 14.15
N SER A 465 -65.15 46.39 13.22
CA SER A 465 -65.33 44.94 13.12
C SER A 465 -64.14 44.27 12.45
N ASN A 466 -63.61 43.22 13.10
CA ASN A 466 -62.69 42.19 12.59
C ASN A 466 -61.45 42.64 11.78
N VAL A 467 -60.33 42.91 12.47
CA VAL A 467 -58.98 43.00 11.84
C VAL A 467 -57.94 42.07 12.49
N ASN A 468 -58.10 41.68 13.76
CA ASN A 468 -57.15 40.80 14.49
C ASN A 468 -57.02 39.36 13.94
N GLY A 469 -57.73 39.02 12.86
CA GLY A 469 -57.55 37.77 12.11
C GLY A 469 -56.49 37.87 11.00
N ASP A 470 -56.38 39.02 10.33
CA ASP A 470 -55.59 39.16 9.10
C ASP A 470 -54.11 39.50 9.34
N GLU A 471 -53.75 40.18 10.43
CA GLU A 471 -52.32 40.45 10.72
C GLU A 471 -51.53 39.16 10.95
N ARG A 472 -52.14 38.12 11.55
CA ARG A 472 -51.44 36.83 11.77
C ARG A 472 -51.25 36.05 10.48
N THR A 473 -52.25 36.01 9.60
CA THR A 473 -52.14 35.35 8.28
C THR A 473 -51.28 36.12 7.30
N ALA A 474 -51.23 37.45 7.38
CA ALA A 474 -50.28 38.26 6.62
C ALA A 474 -48.83 38.00 7.08
N VAL A 475 -48.58 38.00 8.39
CA VAL A 475 -47.25 37.70 8.94
C VAL A 475 -46.81 36.26 8.64
N ASP A 476 -47.69 35.25 8.76
CA ASP A 476 -47.36 33.87 8.35
C ASP A 476 -47.06 33.80 6.85
N GLY A 477 -47.84 34.49 6.00
CA GLY A 477 -47.63 34.50 4.54
C GLY A 477 -46.36 35.23 4.09
N ASP A 478 -45.90 36.24 4.83
CA ASP A 478 -44.63 36.92 4.55
C ASP A 478 -43.43 36.17 5.17
N VAL A 479 -43.62 35.41 6.26
CA VAL A 479 -42.64 34.42 6.76
C VAL A 479 -42.46 33.28 5.75
N GLU A 480 -43.54 32.75 5.18
CA GLU A 480 -43.48 31.68 4.17
C GLU A 480 -42.78 32.17 2.89
N LYS A 481 -43.08 33.38 2.41
CA LYS A 481 -42.36 34.01 1.28
C LYS A 481 -40.89 34.28 1.58
N LEU A 482 -40.55 34.81 2.76
CA LEU A 482 -39.16 35.11 3.09
C LEU A 482 -38.34 33.81 3.24
N GLY A 483 -38.96 32.76 3.79
CA GLY A 483 -38.40 31.42 3.82
C GLY A 483 -38.19 30.85 2.41
N ASP A 484 -39.17 31.02 1.51
CA ASP A 484 -39.06 30.62 0.11
C ASP A 484 -38.01 31.42 -0.66
N ASP A 485 -37.88 32.73 -0.44
CA ASP A 485 -36.87 33.59 -1.09
C ASP A 485 -35.45 33.21 -0.61
N ILE A 486 -35.24 32.99 0.69
CA ILE A 486 -33.96 32.53 1.25
C ILE A 486 -33.64 31.11 0.74
N CYS A 487 -34.61 30.18 0.77
CA CYS A 487 -34.45 28.84 0.18
C CYS A 487 -34.16 28.91 -1.33
N THR A 488 -34.71 29.88 -2.05
CA THR A 488 -34.48 30.08 -3.49
C THR A 488 -33.08 30.63 -3.75
N GLU A 489 -32.56 31.55 -2.92
CA GLU A 489 -31.16 31.99 -2.99
C GLU A 489 -30.18 30.86 -2.62
N GLU A 490 -30.41 30.11 -1.53
CA GLU A 490 -29.58 28.94 -1.19
C GLU A 490 -29.62 27.87 -2.29
N CYS A 491 -30.79 27.54 -2.84
CA CYS A 491 -30.91 26.62 -3.98
C CYS A 491 -30.17 27.14 -5.22
N ARG A 492 -30.08 28.46 -5.40
CA ARG A 492 -29.39 29.09 -6.52
C ARG A 492 -27.88 29.02 -6.34
N ASP A 493 -27.37 29.22 -5.13
CA ASP A 493 -25.95 29.11 -4.80
C ASP A 493 -25.47 27.66 -4.62
N GLU A 494 -26.27 26.72 -4.10
CA GLU A 494 -25.97 25.28 -4.19
C GLU A 494 -25.81 24.83 -5.65
N ASN A 495 -26.70 25.30 -6.54
CA ASN A 495 -26.59 25.02 -7.98
C ASN A 495 -25.40 25.74 -8.65
N ARG A 496 -24.85 26.79 -8.02
CA ARG A 496 -23.68 27.53 -8.49
C ARG A 496 -22.39 26.85 -8.03
N VAL A 497 -22.31 26.44 -6.77
CA VAL A 497 -21.24 25.61 -6.20
C VAL A 497 -21.16 24.26 -6.93
N ARG A 498 -22.30 23.63 -7.26
CA ARG A 498 -22.36 22.43 -8.12
C ARG A 498 -21.83 22.64 -9.56
N ARG A 499 -21.71 23.89 -10.03
CA ARG A 499 -21.23 24.23 -11.37
C ARG A 499 -19.76 24.65 -11.41
N GLU A 500 -19.12 24.89 -10.25
CA GLU A 500 -17.67 25.06 -10.20
C GLU A 500 -16.98 23.68 -10.25
N PRO A 501 -16.12 23.41 -11.25
CA PRO A 501 -15.44 22.14 -11.36
C PRO A 501 -14.29 22.06 -10.34
N SER A 502 -14.58 21.56 -9.14
CA SER A 502 -13.58 21.23 -8.14
C SER A 502 -12.72 20.03 -8.59
N PHE A 503 -11.66 20.32 -9.36
CA PHE A 503 -10.68 19.32 -9.77
C PHE A 503 -9.71 19.01 -8.63
N GLY A 504 -10.02 17.95 -7.88
CA GLY A 504 -9.13 17.35 -6.88
C GLY A 504 -9.70 17.32 -5.46
N PRO A 505 -9.15 16.48 -4.56
CA PRO A 505 -9.65 16.35 -3.20
C PRO A 505 -9.33 17.60 -2.36
N SER A 506 -10.28 18.52 -2.27
CA SER A 506 -10.25 19.68 -1.37
C SER A 506 -10.51 19.23 0.07
N PHE A 507 -9.43 18.92 0.79
CA PHE A 507 -9.52 18.59 2.21
C PHE A 507 -9.89 19.83 3.03
N THR A 508 -11.10 19.88 3.58
CA THR A 508 -11.55 20.93 4.50
C THR A 508 -10.70 20.92 5.77
N LEU A 509 -9.98 22.03 6.01
CA LEU A 509 -9.10 22.19 7.17
C LEU A 509 -9.91 22.69 8.39
N PRO A 510 -9.69 22.16 9.60
CA PRO A 510 -10.55 22.40 10.77
C PRO A 510 -10.28 23.76 11.47
N PHE A 511 -9.73 24.75 10.76
CA PHE A 511 -9.30 26.03 11.35
C PHE A 511 -10.27 27.17 11.05
N GLY A 512 -11.51 27.07 11.54
CA GLY A 512 -12.48 28.16 11.46
C GLY A 512 -13.94 27.78 11.71
N GLN A 513 -14.32 27.43 12.93
CA GLN A 513 -15.67 27.73 13.40
C GLN A 513 -15.66 29.13 14.01
N GLY A 514 -16.43 30.06 13.44
CA GLY A 514 -16.59 31.45 13.91
C GLY A 514 -16.66 32.44 12.75
N GLY A 515 -17.84 33.04 12.56
CA GLY A 515 -18.24 33.80 11.36
C GLY A 515 -18.92 32.85 10.37
N GLU A 516 -20.23 32.64 10.44
CA GLU A 516 -21.27 33.55 9.92
C GLU A 516 -21.04 33.85 8.44
N ASP A 517 -21.75 33.10 7.61
CA ASP A 517 -22.11 33.45 6.25
C ASP A 517 -22.72 34.85 6.22
N LEU A 518 -22.42 35.61 5.17
CA LEU A 518 -23.30 36.66 4.68
C LEU A 518 -23.00 36.90 3.20
N HIS A 519 -24.07 36.92 2.40
CA HIS A 519 -24.04 37.32 1.00
C HIS A 519 -23.53 38.77 0.85
N GLY A 520 -22.81 39.04 -0.24
CA GLY A 520 -22.24 40.36 -0.58
C GLY A 520 -21.36 40.32 -1.82
#